data_AF-A0AAD5LST6-F1
#
_entry.id   AF-A0AAD5LST6-F1
#
_cell.length_a   1.000
_cell.length_b   1.000
_cell.length_c   1.000
_cell.angle_alpha   90.00
_cell.angle_beta   90.00
_cell.angle_gamma   90.00
#
_symmetry.space_group_name_H-M   'P 1'
#
loop_
_entity.id
_entity.type
_entity.pdbx_description
1 polymer ?
#
loop_
_entity_poly.entity_id
_entity_poly.type
_entity_poly.pdbx_seq_one_letter_code
_entity_poly.pdbx_strand_id
1 'polypeptide(L)'
;MRAHIGKIVKAHCAKRQIGMCVIPGGMTPYLQAGDIGIYKSFKDNIGPLIDAWKRSDQWFRDAWRAVPNSVVATSITRAGFSVNARASTPTLAPTPTQQGDDEICDAFDDVSLIDQ
;
A
#
# COMPACT_ATOMS: atom_id res chain seq x y z
N MET A 1 -8.28 -9.04 10.41
CA MET A 1 -7.71 -10.33 10.86
C MET A 1 -6.32 -10.47 10.24
N ARG A 2 -5.22 -10.40 11.02
CA ARG A 2 -3.84 -10.52 10.49
C ARG A 2 -3.39 -11.97 10.61
N ALA A 3 -3.59 -12.76 9.56
CA ALA A 3 -3.39 -14.21 9.57
C ALA A 3 -1.96 -14.63 10.00
N HIS A 4 -0.93 -13.85 9.62
CA HIS A 4 0.48 -14.18 9.87
C HIS A 4 0.99 -13.86 11.30
N ILE A 5 0.21 -13.17 12.14
CA ILE A 5 0.57 -12.90 13.55
C ILE A 5 -0.34 -13.62 14.56
N GLY A 6 -1.17 -14.54 14.09
CA GLY A 6 -2.09 -15.29 14.94
C GLY A 6 -1.38 -16.17 15.98
N LYS A 7 -2.03 -16.40 17.14
CA LYS A 7 -1.47 -17.23 18.24
C LYS A 7 -1.03 -18.62 17.75
N ILE A 8 -1.83 -19.24 16.89
CA ILE A 8 -1.53 -20.56 16.30
C ILE A 8 -0.27 -20.50 15.43
N VAL A 9 -0.11 -19.46 14.61
CA VAL A 9 1.06 -19.28 13.75
C VAL A 9 2.32 -19.06 14.57
N LYS A 10 2.26 -18.19 15.59
CA LYS A 10 3.40 -17.95 16.49
C LYS A 10 3.83 -19.23 17.23
N ALA A 11 2.87 -19.99 17.76
CA ALA A 11 3.14 -21.26 18.42
C ALA A 11 3.78 -22.28 17.45
N HIS A 12 3.33 -22.31 16.20
CA HIS A 12 3.89 -23.17 15.16
C HIS A 12 5.34 -22.79 14.81
N CYS A 13 5.63 -21.49 14.65
CA CYS A 13 6.98 -20.98 14.39
C CYS A 13 7.92 -21.27 15.56
N ALA A 14 7.48 -21.05 16.80
CA ALA A 14 8.26 -21.37 18.00
C ALA A 14 8.59 -22.87 18.10
N LYS A 15 7.61 -23.75 17.85
CA LYS A 15 7.84 -25.21 17.81
C LYS A 15 8.90 -25.62 16.79
N ARG A 16 8.98 -24.90 15.66
CA ARG A 16 9.93 -25.16 14.56
C ARG A 16 11.23 -24.36 14.66
N GLN A 17 11.44 -23.59 15.74
CA GLN A 17 12.59 -22.71 15.88
C GLN A 17 12.74 -21.72 14.71
N ILE A 18 11.61 -21.22 14.20
CA ILE A 18 11.58 -20.22 13.13
C ILE A 18 11.59 -18.83 13.78
N GLY A 19 12.68 -18.09 13.57
CA GLY A 19 12.76 -16.69 13.93
C GLY A 19 11.71 -15.87 13.17
N MET A 20 10.90 -15.12 13.91
CA MET A 20 9.92 -14.20 13.33
C MET A 20 10.42 -12.77 13.47
N CYS A 21 10.44 -12.00 12.38
CA CYS A 21 10.66 -10.55 12.44
C CYS A 21 9.35 -9.81 12.16
N VAL A 22 9.21 -8.62 12.77
CA VAL A 22 8.09 -7.73 12.52
C VAL A 22 8.50 -6.72 11.46
N ILE A 23 7.71 -6.62 10.38
CA ILE A 23 7.83 -5.53 9.42
C ILE A 23 6.75 -4.49 9.74
N PRO A 24 7.13 -3.24 10.04
CA PRO A 24 6.18 -2.18 10.30
C PRO A 24 5.32 -1.88 9.07
N GLY A 25 4.11 -1.36 9.31
CA GLY A 25 3.15 -1.06 8.26
C GLY A 25 3.74 -0.11 7.22
N GLY A 26 3.50 -0.38 5.94
CA GLY A 26 4.02 0.44 4.83
C GLY A 26 5.49 0.19 4.47
N MET A 27 6.25 -0.56 5.29
CA MET A 27 7.67 -0.82 5.02
C MET A 27 7.94 -2.13 4.26
N THR A 28 6.90 -2.94 4.01
CA THR A 28 7.00 -4.19 3.24
C THR A 28 7.72 -4.05 1.90
N PRO A 29 7.47 -3.01 1.07
CA PRO A 29 8.15 -2.84 -0.21
C PRO A 29 9.66 -2.64 -0.11
N TYR A 30 10.15 -2.22 1.06
CA TYR A 30 11.55 -1.84 1.28
C TYR A 30 12.32 -2.85 2.12
N LEU A 31 11.65 -3.58 3.01
CA LEU A 31 12.27 -4.48 3.98
C LEU A 31 12.02 -5.96 3.67
N GLN A 32 10.96 -6.30 2.93
CA GLN A 32 10.66 -7.68 2.60
C GLN A 32 11.35 -8.06 1.28
N ALA A 33 12.38 -8.89 1.35
CA ALA A 33 13.10 -9.41 0.16
C ALA A 33 12.15 -10.00 -0.90
N GLY A 34 11.03 -10.58 -0.43
CA GLY A 34 9.92 -11.01 -1.26
C GLY A 34 9.42 -9.90 -2.19
N ASP A 35 9.05 -8.74 -1.66
CA ASP A 35 8.54 -7.63 -2.46
C ASP A 35 9.63 -6.88 -3.24
N ILE A 36 10.86 -6.82 -2.72
CA ILE A 36 12.00 -6.16 -3.39
C ILE A 36 12.41 -6.89 -4.66
N GLY A 37 12.54 -8.22 -4.59
CA GLY A 37 13.14 -9.01 -5.67
C GLY A 37 12.28 -10.18 -6.13
N ILE A 38 11.93 -11.08 -5.22
CA ILE A 38 11.36 -12.41 -5.57
C ILE A 38 10.04 -12.27 -6.32
N TYR A 39 9.17 -11.38 -5.84
CA TYR A 39 7.86 -11.15 -6.46
C TYR A 39 7.91 -10.15 -7.61
N LYS A 40 9.00 -9.41 -7.80
CA LYS A 40 9.08 -8.39 -8.84
C LYS A 40 9.00 -9.01 -10.23
N SER A 41 9.89 -9.96 -10.52
CA SER A 41 9.89 -10.71 -11.79
C SER A 41 8.61 -11.50 -12.02
N PHE A 42 8.03 -12.09 -10.97
CA PHE A 42 6.72 -12.74 -11.05
C PHE A 42 5.60 -11.76 -11.43
N LYS A 43 5.53 -10.60 -10.77
CA LYS A 43 4.55 -9.54 -11.05
C LYS A 43 4.70 -9.01 -12.48
N ASP A 44 5.93 -8.87 -12.95
CA ASP A 44 6.22 -8.41 -14.32
C ASP A 44 5.75 -9.43 -15.38
N ASN A 45 5.86 -10.73 -15.08
CA ASN A 45 5.38 -11.79 -15.98
C ASN A 45 3.85 -11.96 -15.96
N ILE A 46 3.20 -11.79 -14.81
CA ILE A 46 1.75 -11.98 -14.68
C ILE A 46 0.96 -10.74 -15.13
N GLY A 47 1.54 -9.55 -15.07
CA GLY A 47 0.90 -8.29 -15.48
C GLY A 47 0.30 -8.36 -16.89
N PRO A 48 1.09 -8.71 -17.93
CA PRO A 48 0.59 -8.85 -19.29
C PRO A 48 -0.53 -9.89 -19.43
N LEU A 49 -0.49 -10.97 -18.65
CA LEU A 49 -1.53 -12.01 -18.67
C LEU A 49 -2.84 -11.50 -18.07
N ILE A 50 -2.76 -10.77 -16.95
CA ILE A 50 -3.91 -10.10 -16.34
C ILE A 50 -4.49 -9.07 -17.30
N ASP A 51 -3.66 -8.31 -18.01
CA ASP A 51 -4.12 -7.31 -18.97
C ASP A 51 -4.71 -7.94 -20.23
N ALA A 52 -4.21 -9.09 -20.67
CA ALA A 52 -4.85 -9.88 -21.73
C ALA A 52 -6.22 -10.38 -21.28
N TRP A 53 -6.33 -10.95 -20.07
CA TRP A 53 -7.58 -11.43 -19.49
C TRP A 53 -8.63 -10.31 -19.32
N LYS A 54 -8.24 -9.15 -18.78
CA LYS A 54 -9.12 -7.96 -18.69
C LYS A 54 -9.61 -7.45 -20.05
N ARG A 55 -8.86 -7.75 -21.13
CA ARG A 55 -9.22 -7.36 -22.50
C ARG A 55 -10.05 -8.42 -23.22
N SER A 56 -9.86 -9.70 -22.92
CA SER A 56 -10.67 -10.79 -23.47
C SER A 56 -12.07 -10.82 -22.89
N ASP A 57 -12.22 -10.38 -21.65
CA ASP A 57 -13.47 -10.50 -20.92
C ASP A 57 -14.38 -9.31 -21.22
N GLN A 58 -15.03 -9.39 -22.38
CA GLN A 58 -16.07 -8.46 -22.82
C GLN A 58 -17.16 -8.30 -21.74
N TRP A 59 -17.53 -9.39 -21.07
CA TRP A 59 -18.50 -9.38 -19.98
C TRP A 59 -18.07 -8.49 -18.81
N PHE A 60 -16.78 -8.46 -18.47
CA PHE A 60 -16.25 -7.61 -17.40
C PHE A 60 -16.34 -6.13 -17.79
N ARG A 61 -16.02 -5.82 -19.05
CA ARG A 61 -16.14 -4.45 -19.59
C ARG A 61 -17.59 -4.00 -19.62
N ASP A 62 -18.50 -4.87 -20.03
CA ASP A 62 -19.93 -4.56 -20.11
C ASP A 62 -20.52 -4.37 -18.71
N ALA A 63 -20.16 -5.25 -17.77
CA ALA A 63 -20.54 -5.11 -16.36
C ALA A 63 -19.99 -3.82 -15.74
N TRP A 64 -18.74 -3.45 -16.03
CA TRP A 64 -18.16 -2.20 -15.54
C TRP A 64 -18.83 -0.97 -16.18
N ARG A 65 -19.11 -1.00 -17.49
CA ARG A 65 -19.83 0.08 -18.18
C ARG A 65 -21.27 0.25 -17.68
N ALA A 66 -21.88 -0.83 -17.20
CA ALA A 66 -23.21 -0.78 -16.59
C ALA A 66 -23.22 -0.10 -15.21
N VAL A 67 -22.06 0.12 -14.57
CA VAL A 67 -21.97 0.85 -13.30
C VAL A 67 -22.30 2.33 -13.52
N PRO A 68 -23.33 2.90 -12.88
CA PRO A 68 -23.67 4.30 -13.04
C PRO A 68 -22.60 5.24 -12.50
N ASN A 69 -22.35 6.36 -13.20
CA ASN A 69 -21.40 7.39 -12.76
C ASN A 69 -21.74 7.97 -11.36
N SER A 70 -23.02 7.97 -10.96
CA SER A 70 -23.45 8.40 -9.63
C SER A 70 -22.88 7.53 -8.51
N VAL A 71 -22.74 6.22 -8.75
CA VAL A 71 -22.15 5.27 -7.79
C VAL A 71 -20.66 5.57 -7.64
N VAL A 72 -19.97 5.83 -8.74
CA VAL A 72 -18.55 6.20 -8.74
C VAL A 72 -18.33 7.52 -8.00
N ALA A 73 -19.10 8.55 -8.34
CA ALA A 73 -19.01 9.87 -7.70
C ALA A 73 -19.28 9.79 -6.19
N THR A 74 -20.36 9.09 -5.79
CA THR A 74 -20.70 8.89 -4.37
C THR A 74 -19.58 8.16 -3.63
N SER A 75 -18.95 7.17 -4.26
CA SER A 75 -17.85 6.41 -3.66
C SER A 75 -16.60 7.26 -3.46
N ILE A 76 -16.24 8.09 -4.45
CA ILE A 76 -15.12 9.04 -4.37
C ILE A 76 -15.35 10.04 -3.22
N THR A 77 -16.55 10.61 -3.13
CA THR A 77 -16.92 11.54 -2.04
C THR A 77 -16.86 10.86 -0.68
N ARG A 78 -17.37 9.63 -0.55
CA ARG A 78 -17.32 8.87 0.71
C ARG A 78 -15.90 8.49 1.12
N ALA A 79 -14.99 8.36 0.16
CA ALA A 79 -13.56 8.14 0.42
C ALA A 79 -12.81 9.45 0.78
N GLY A 80 -13.50 10.59 0.87
CA GLY A 80 -12.91 11.87 1.26
C GLY A 80 -12.24 12.64 0.12
N PHE A 81 -12.40 12.18 -1.12
CA PHE A 81 -11.89 12.88 -2.29
C PHE A 81 -12.96 13.83 -2.87
N SER A 82 -12.58 15.07 -3.12
CA SER A 82 -13.42 16.08 -3.79
C SER A 82 -13.08 16.17 -5.28
N VAL A 83 -14.10 16.14 -6.15
CA VAL A 83 -13.94 16.15 -7.64
C VAL A 83 -13.57 17.54 -8.19
N ASN A 84 -13.45 18.56 -7.35
CA ASN A 84 -13.14 19.92 -7.79
C ASN A 84 -11.62 20.20 -7.81
N ALA A 85 -10.91 19.68 -8.80
CA ALA A 85 -9.68 20.31 -9.27
C ALA A 85 -10.04 21.30 -10.38
N ARG A 86 -10.60 22.45 -10.00
CA ARG A 86 -10.68 23.59 -10.93
C ARG A 86 -9.25 24.06 -11.17
N ALA A 87 -8.82 24.00 -12.43
CA ALA A 87 -7.51 24.41 -12.89
C ALA A 87 -7.09 25.73 -12.23
N SER A 88 -6.13 25.65 -11.30
CA SER A 88 -5.39 26.83 -10.88
C SER A 88 -4.62 27.29 -12.11
N THR A 89 -5.05 28.43 -12.64
CA THR A 89 -4.26 29.26 -13.56
C THR A 89 -2.84 29.36 -12.98
N PRO A 90 -1.75 29.15 -13.75
CA PRO A 90 -0.40 29.24 -13.20
C PRO A 90 -0.09 30.71 -12.93
N THR A 91 -0.44 31.18 -11.73
CA THR A 91 0.11 32.41 -11.18
C THR A 91 1.54 32.10 -10.76
N LEU A 92 2.49 32.57 -11.57
CA LEU A 92 3.91 32.62 -11.22
C LEU A 92 4.06 33.34 -9.87
N ALA A 93 4.50 32.60 -8.85
CA ALA A 93 5.04 33.17 -7.63
C ALA A 93 6.50 32.71 -7.46
N PRO A 94 7.39 33.59 -6.96
CA PRO A 94 8.83 33.37 -6.94
C PRO A 94 9.26 32.44 -5.79
N THR A 95 10.24 31.58 -6.04
CA THR A 95 11.09 30.97 -5.00
C THR A 95 12.18 31.97 -4.55
N PRO A 96 12.92 31.76 -3.43
CA PRO A 96 12.77 30.80 -2.32
C PRO A 96 12.92 31.48 -0.93
N THR A 97 12.77 30.74 0.18
CA THR A 97 13.68 30.79 1.36
C THR A 97 13.39 29.58 2.27
N GLN A 98 14.44 28.88 2.69
CA GLN A 98 14.39 27.83 3.71
C GLN A 98 14.21 28.43 5.10
N GLN A 99 13.36 27.83 5.92
CA GLN A 99 13.40 27.96 7.37
C GLN A 99 12.94 26.60 7.94
N GLY A 100 13.74 26.04 8.83
CA GLY A 100 13.46 24.76 9.48
C GLY A 100 13.18 24.93 10.95
N ASP A 101 12.38 23.99 11.45
CA ASP A 101 12.03 23.63 12.83
C ASP A 101 10.68 22.88 12.71
N ASP A 102 10.21 21.95 13.53
CA ASP A 102 10.70 20.98 14.50
C ASP A 102 9.47 20.03 14.71
N GLU A 103 9.65 18.89 15.39
CA GLU A 103 8.62 17.94 15.85
C GLU A 103 7.97 16.94 14.85
N ILE A 104 8.50 15.72 14.82
CA ILE A 104 7.65 14.52 15.05
C ILE A 104 8.25 13.75 16.23
N CYS A 105 7.48 13.71 17.31
CA CYS A 105 7.81 13.12 18.59
C CYS A 105 7.89 11.58 18.57
N ASP A 106 8.86 11.08 19.33
CA ASP A 106 8.88 9.88 20.18
C ASP A 106 7.78 8.81 19.99
N ALA A 107 8.21 7.66 19.46
CA ALA A 107 7.63 6.35 19.79
C ALA A 107 8.65 5.22 19.49
N PHE A 108 9.82 5.28 20.12
CA PHE A 108 10.78 4.16 20.15
C PHE A 108 11.37 3.93 21.55
N ASP A 109 10.53 3.98 22.58
CA ASP A 109 10.86 3.44 23.90
C ASP A 109 10.10 2.14 24.11
N ASP A 110 10.65 1.05 23.59
CA ASP A 110 10.52 -0.33 24.13
C ASP A 110 11.27 -1.36 23.27
N VAL A 111 12.50 -1.05 22.84
CA VAL A 111 13.48 -2.07 22.41
C VAL A 111 14.56 -2.14 23.48
N SER A 112 14.16 -2.54 24.68
CA SER A 112 15.08 -3.01 25.70
C SER A 112 15.20 -4.54 25.60
N LEU A 113 16.41 -4.97 25.23
CA LEU A 113 17.03 -6.27 25.49
C LEU A 113 16.36 -7.53 24.91
N ILE A 114 16.97 -8.06 23.86
CA ILE A 114 17.30 -9.49 23.81
C ILE A 114 18.76 -9.59 23.34
N ASP A 115 19.67 -9.49 24.31
CA ASP A 115 20.98 -10.14 24.24
C ASP A 115 20.87 -11.36 25.18
N GLN A 116 21.04 -12.55 24.57
CA GLN A 116 21.36 -13.90 25.09
C GLN A 116 20.60 -14.99 24.36
#